data_AF-A0A395TU65-F1
#
_entry.id   AF-A0A395TU65-F1
#
_cell.length_a   1.000
_cell.length_b   1.000
_cell.length_c   1.000
_cell.angle_alpha   90.00
_cell.angle_beta   90.00
_cell.angle_gamma   90.00
#
_symmetry.space_group_name_H-M   'P 1'
#
loop_
_entity.id
_entity.type
_entity.pdbx_description
1 polymer ?
#
loop_
_entity_poly.entity_id
_entity_poly.type
_entity_poly.pdbx_seq_one_letter_code
_entity_poly.pdbx_strand_id
1 'polypeptide(L)'
;MAFYVSQSANVSIPALKSQLKHISREMTLYYCNASACISEFDHDEHISHLMREIKPESDAHAYLAVVADRTEPLFGTYGRFVDRNVTERESEGLLLNDRKELVSRFKKGELAYKETPLGACMTTSPCDKKLLRLVSACISCDKAIIKTSKLERVIARQKVLVDELKSKDDSSIALRTELSELEDLESYQRRIALLKNKEV
;
A
#
# COMPACT_ATOMS: atom_id res chain seq x y z
N MET A 1 -17.55 -20.31 -7.97
CA MET A 1 -18.81 -21.08 -7.85
C MET A 1 -20.02 -20.16 -7.77
N ALA A 2 -20.05 -19.20 -6.82
CA ALA A 2 -21.11 -18.18 -6.71
C ALA A 2 -21.45 -17.50 -8.06
N PHE A 3 -20.45 -17.02 -8.79
CA PHE A 3 -20.60 -16.45 -10.15
C PHE A 3 -21.35 -17.35 -11.15
N TYR A 4 -20.99 -18.63 -11.23
CA TYR A 4 -21.63 -19.55 -12.18
C TYR A 4 -23.07 -19.89 -11.78
N VAL A 5 -23.33 -19.98 -10.46
CA VAL A 5 -24.66 -20.26 -9.91
C VAL A 5 -25.58 -19.04 -10.00
N SER A 6 -25.06 -17.82 -9.90
CA SER A 6 -25.84 -16.60 -10.13
C SER A 6 -26.19 -16.41 -11.60
N GLN A 7 -25.28 -16.73 -12.52
CA GLN A 7 -25.53 -16.61 -13.96
C GLN A 7 -26.52 -17.64 -14.51
N SER A 8 -26.72 -18.75 -13.81
CA SER A 8 -27.71 -19.76 -14.22
C SER A 8 -29.15 -19.39 -13.85
N ALA A 9 -29.38 -18.32 -13.08
CA ALA A 9 -30.69 -17.86 -12.59
C ALA A 9 -31.52 -18.90 -11.81
N ASN A 10 -30.95 -20.07 -11.49
CA ASN A 10 -31.65 -21.18 -10.83
C ASN A 10 -31.71 -21.05 -9.30
N VAL A 11 -30.95 -20.13 -8.71
CA VAL A 11 -30.81 -20.01 -7.25
C VAL A 11 -30.89 -18.55 -6.85
N SER A 12 -31.73 -18.25 -5.86
CA SER A 12 -31.88 -16.89 -5.32
C SER A 12 -30.68 -16.48 -4.46
N ILE A 13 -30.39 -15.17 -4.40
CA ILE A 13 -29.29 -14.62 -3.58
C ILE A 13 -29.39 -15.02 -2.09
N PRO A 14 -30.58 -15.06 -1.45
CA PRO A 14 -30.69 -15.53 -0.06
C PRO A 14 -30.32 -17.01 0.11
N ALA A 15 -30.71 -17.87 -0.83
CA ALA A 15 -30.37 -19.29 -0.79
C ALA A 15 -28.85 -19.48 -0.95
N LEU A 16 -28.24 -18.74 -1.88
CA LEU A 16 -26.80 -18.78 -2.12
C LEU A 16 -25.99 -18.28 -0.91
N LYS A 17 -26.46 -17.24 -0.23
CA LYS A 17 -25.87 -16.75 1.03
C LYS A 17 -25.81 -17.87 2.09
N SER A 18 -26.92 -18.59 2.29
CA SER A 18 -27.01 -19.68 3.27
C SER A 18 -26.14 -20.89 2.90
N GLN A 19 -26.08 -21.21 1.61
CA GLN A 19 -25.27 -22.32 1.08
C GLN A 19 -23.78 -22.06 1.22
N LEU A 20 -23.33 -20.85 0.84
CA LEU A 20 -21.91 -20.46 0.87
C LEU A 20 -21.47 -19.89 2.22
N LYS A 21 -22.38 -19.86 3.20
CA LYS A 21 -22.12 -19.34 4.56
C LYS A 21 -21.60 -17.91 4.56
N HIS A 22 -22.04 -17.11 3.60
CA HIS A 22 -21.69 -15.70 3.54
C HIS A 22 -22.39 -14.93 4.67
N ILE A 23 -21.65 -14.03 5.29
CA ILE A 23 -22.10 -13.26 6.46
C ILE A 23 -23.25 -12.32 6.07
N SER A 24 -23.13 -11.69 4.91
CA SER A 24 -24.05 -10.66 4.45
C SER A 24 -24.52 -10.91 3.01
N ARG A 25 -25.58 -10.22 2.58
CA ARG A 25 -26.12 -10.34 1.21
C ARG A 25 -25.11 -9.78 0.21
N GLU A 26 -24.47 -8.69 0.58
CA GLU A 26 -23.46 -7.93 -0.14
C GLU A 26 -22.23 -8.80 -0.44
N MET A 27 -21.80 -9.62 0.51
CA MET A 27 -20.72 -10.59 0.32
C MET A 27 -21.07 -11.62 -0.76
N THR A 28 -22.30 -12.12 -0.77
CA THR A 28 -22.79 -12.98 -1.85
C THR A 28 -22.80 -12.28 -3.20
N LEU A 29 -23.31 -11.05 -3.26
CA LEU A 29 -23.33 -10.25 -4.50
C LEU A 29 -21.92 -10.00 -5.04
N TYR A 30 -20.96 -9.71 -4.16
CA TYR A 30 -19.55 -9.53 -4.50
C TYR A 30 -18.95 -10.78 -5.15
N TYR A 31 -19.14 -11.97 -4.54
CA TYR A 31 -18.63 -13.23 -5.08
C TYR A 31 -19.41 -13.75 -6.30
N CYS A 32 -20.64 -13.29 -6.50
CA CYS A 32 -21.41 -13.51 -7.72
C CYS A 32 -20.88 -12.69 -8.92
N ASN A 33 -19.81 -11.90 -8.74
CA ASN A 33 -19.17 -11.03 -9.74
C ASN A 33 -20.19 -10.35 -10.66
N ALA A 34 -21.18 -9.72 -10.05
CA ALA A 34 -22.26 -9.09 -10.76
C ALA A 34 -21.84 -7.66 -11.12
N SER A 35 -21.32 -7.48 -12.33
CA SER A 35 -21.39 -6.18 -13.02
C SER A 35 -22.83 -5.62 -13.06
N ALA A 36 -23.84 -6.50 -12.92
CA ALA A 36 -25.25 -6.15 -12.76
C ALA A 36 -25.64 -5.61 -11.37
N CYS A 37 -24.85 -5.82 -10.31
CA CYS A 37 -25.20 -5.37 -8.95
C CYS A 37 -24.62 -4.00 -8.59
N ILE A 38 -23.99 -3.29 -9.54
CA ILE A 38 -23.49 -1.93 -9.30
C ILE A 38 -24.64 -1.04 -8.80
N SER A 39 -25.85 -1.17 -9.36
CA SER A 39 -27.03 -0.41 -8.93
C SER A 39 -27.46 -0.70 -7.48
N GLU A 40 -27.30 -1.93 -6.99
CA GLU A 40 -27.62 -2.29 -5.59
C GLU A 40 -26.61 -1.72 -4.58
N PHE A 41 -25.42 -1.33 -5.05
CA PHE A 41 -24.38 -0.64 -4.26
C PHE A 41 -24.34 0.87 -4.51
N ASP A 42 -25.19 1.37 -5.42
CA ASP A 42 -25.31 2.77 -5.85
C ASP A 42 -26.56 3.38 -5.24
N HIS A 43 -26.68 3.27 -3.92
CA HIS A 43 -27.71 3.93 -3.12
C HIS A 43 -26.99 4.96 -2.25
N ASP A 44 -27.57 6.16 -2.09
CA ASP A 44 -26.91 7.30 -1.44
C ASP A 44 -26.41 6.98 -0.01
N GLU A 45 -27.08 6.08 0.70
CA GLU A 45 -26.73 5.64 2.07
C GLU A 45 -25.66 4.53 2.12
N HIS A 46 -25.16 4.05 0.98
CA HIS A 46 -24.18 2.98 0.97
C HIS A 46 -22.80 3.48 1.43
N ILE A 47 -22.11 2.68 2.26
CA ILE A 47 -20.80 3.02 2.85
C ILE A 47 -19.71 3.35 1.80
N SER A 48 -19.89 2.94 0.54
CA SER A 48 -19.02 3.31 -0.57
C SER A 48 -18.96 4.83 -0.78
N HIS A 49 -20.08 5.55 -0.65
CA HIS A 49 -20.14 7.00 -0.82
C HIS A 49 -19.37 7.68 0.31
N LEU A 50 -19.66 7.31 1.56
CA LEU A 50 -18.91 7.75 2.74
C LEU A 50 -17.41 7.51 2.59
N MET A 51 -17.02 6.31 2.14
CA MET A 51 -15.61 5.96 1.97
C MET A 51 -14.95 6.77 0.85
N ARG A 52 -15.64 7.02 -0.27
CA ARG A 52 -15.13 7.86 -1.38
C ARG A 52 -14.95 9.32 -0.95
N GLU A 53 -15.85 9.83 -0.12
CA GLU A 53 -15.78 11.21 0.38
C GLU A 53 -14.64 11.41 1.40
N ILE A 54 -14.52 10.50 2.37
CA ILE A 54 -13.55 10.62 3.46
C ILE A 54 -12.13 10.22 3.03
N LYS A 55 -12.00 9.27 2.09
CA LYS A 55 -10.69 8.72 1.72
C LYS A 55 -9.65 9.76 1.29
N PRO A 56 -9.96 10.74 0.42
CA PRO A 56 -9.00 11.77 0.04
C PRO A 56 -8.48 12.60 1.22
N GLU A 57 -9.34 12.88 2.20
CA GLU A 57 -8.96 13.61 3.40
C GLU A 57 -8.09 12.74 4.31
N SER A 58 -8.47 11.48 4.50
CA SER A 58 -7.65 10.51 5.25
C SER A 58 -6.28 10.29 4.62
N ASP A 59 -6.21 10.14 3.29
CA ASP A 59 -4.96 9.93 2.56
C ASP A 59 -4.05 11.17 2.63
N ALA A 60 -4.64 12.37 2.50
CA ALA A 60 -3.94 13.64 2.71
C ALA A 60 -3.33 13.75 4.12
N HIS A 61 -4.12 13.38 5.13
CA HIS A 61 -3.67 13.37 6.52
C HIS A 61 -2.53 12.40 6.77
N ALA A 62 -2.65 11.18 6.27
CA ALA A 62 -1.62 10.15 6.42
C ALA A 62 -0.33 10.55 5.69
N TYR A 63 -0.44 11.15 4.50
CA TYR A 63 0.71 11.72 3.80
C TYR A 63 1.39 12.82 4.62
N LEU A 64 0.62 13.80 5.12
CA LEU A 64 1.18 14.89 5.93
C LEU A 64 1.87 14.37 7.19
N ALA A 65 1.32 13.35 7.85
CA ALA A 65 1.96 12.73 9.01
C ALA A 65 3.32 12.11 8.67
N VAL A 66 3.46 11.50 7.49
CA VAL A 66 4.75 10.94 7.04
C VAL A 66 5.76 12.04 6.72
N VAL A 67 5.32 13.13 6.10
CA VAL A 67 6.17 14.25 5.68
C VAL A 67 6.60 15.14 6.84
N ALA A 68 5.69 15.41 7.79
CA ALA A 68 5.97 16.21 8.97
C ALA A 68 6.86 15.49 9.98
N ASP A 69 6.94 14.16 9.92
CA ASP A 69 7.82 13.37 10.77
C ASP A 69 9.28 13.51 10.33
N ARG A 70 10.02 14.35 11.06
CA ARG A 70 11.45 14.65 10.82
C ARG A 70 12.41 13.77 11.65
N THR A 71 11.90 12.73 12.30
CA THR A 71 12.76 11.84 13.12
C THR A 71 13.82 11.11 12.30
N GLU A 72 13.54 10.86 11.01
CA GLU A 72 14.48 10.26 10.07
C GLU A 72 14.26 10.78 8.65
N PRO A 73 15.31 10.85 7.80
CA PRO A 73 15.17 11.29 6.42
C PRO A 73 14.38 10.29 5.58
N LEU A 74 13.64 10.82 4.59
CA LEU A 74 12.83 10.02 3.68
C LEU A 74 13.66 9.55 2.48
N PHE A 75 13.75 8.23 2.31
CA PHE A 75 14.42 7.58 1.18
C PHE A 75 13.44 7.12 0.10
N GLY A 76 13.98 6.60 -0.99
CA GLY A 76 13.23 6.33 -2.22
C GLY A 76 13.23 7.53 -3.14
N THR A 77 12.84 7.32 -4.39
CA THR A 77 12.81 8.34 -5.44
C THR A 77 11.83 9.46 -5.10
N TYR A 78 10.61 9.12 -4.68
CA TYR A 78 9.64 10.11 -4.24
C TYR A 78 9.97 10.66 -2.85
N GLY A 79 10.41 9.81 -1.92
CA GLY A 79 10.79 10.25 -0.57
C GLY A 79 11.87 11.34 -0.60
N ARG A 80 12.93 11.17 -1.39
CA ARG A 80 13.99 12.16 -1.53
C ARG A 80 13.53 13.45 -2.23
N PHE A 81 12.64 13.33 -3.20
CA PHE A 81 12.01 14.50 -3.84
C PHE A 81 11.23 15.33 -2.81
N VAL A 82 10.43 14.66 -1.97
CA VAL A 82 9.67 15.31 -0.91
C VAL A 82 10.60 15.92 0.13
N ASP A 83 11.60 15.18 0.61
CA ASP A 83 12.51 15.65 1.64
C ASP A 83 13.25 16.93 1.22
N ARG A 84 13.74 16.97 -0.03
CA ARG A 84 14.39 18.15 -0.60
C ARG A 84 13.43 19.34 -0.73
N ASN A 85 12.28 19.14 -1.38
CA ASN A 85 11.38 20.25 -1.70
C ASN A 85 10.61 20.78 -0.47
N VAL A 86 10.34 19.93 0.52
CA VAL A 86 9.65 20.34 1.75
C VAL A 86 10.61 21.13 2.64
N THR A 87 11.89 20.74 2.70
CA THR A 87 12.90 21.53 3.43
C THR A 87 13.02 22.95 2.86
N GLU A 88 12.98 23.11 1.54
CA GLU A 88 12.99 24.43 0.88
C GLU A 88 11.71 25.25 1.17
N ARG A 89 10.53 24.61 1.17
CA ARG A 89 9.25 25.31 1.41
C ARG A 89 8.93 25.59 2.88
N GLU A 90 9.50 24.82 3.81
CA GLU A 90 9.38 25.07 5.26
C GLU A 90 10.15 26.32 5.69
N SER A 91 11.32 26.59 5.09
CA SER A 91 12.00 27.88 5.27
C SER A 91 11.15 29.08 4.84
N GLU A 92 10.11 28.86 4.02
CA GLU A 92 9.18 29.87 3.54
C GLU A 92 7.82 29.85 4.28
N GLY A 93 7.56 28.88 5.17
CA GLY A 93 6.32 28.82 5.99
C GLY A 93 5.03 28.46 5.25
N LEU A 94 5.09 27.91 4.03
CA LEU A 94 3.91 27.70 3.15
C LEU A 94 3.02 26.48 3.48
N LEU A 95 3.46 25.54 4.32
CA LEU A 95 2.80 24.22 4.46
C LEU A 95 1.33 24.25 4.95
N LEU A 96 0.89 25.29 5.68
CA LEU A 96 -0.50 25.36 6.17
C LEU A 96 -1.51 25.78 5.10
N ASN A 97 -1.13 26.66 4.17
CA ASN A 97 -2.00 27.08 3.05
C ASN A 97 -2.18 25.93 2.05
N ASP A 98 -1.20 25.04 1.95
CA ASP A 98 -1.18 23.90 1.04
C ASP A 98 -2.15 22.77 1.41
N ARG A 99 -2.72 22.72 2.63
CA ARG A 99 -3.53 21.55 3.05
C ARG A 99 -4.84 21.40 2.28
N LYS A 100 -5.57 22.49 2.05
CA LYS A 100 -6.83 22.45 1.26
C LYS A 100 -6.54 22.08 -0.19
N GLU A 101 -5.46 22.62 -0.75
CA GLU A 101 -5.01 22.29 -2.10
C GLU A 101 -4.59 20.82 -2.19
N LEU A 102 -3.83 20.32 -1.22
CA LEU A 102 -3.39 18.93 -1.16
C LEU A 102 -4.58 17.97 -1.11
N VAL A 103 -5.58 18.22 -0.24
CA VAL A 103 -6.83 17.46 -0.24
C VAL A 103 -7.52 17.51 -1.60
N SER A 104 -7.56 18.67 -2.26
CA SER A 104 -8.11 18.77 -3.62
C SER A 104 -7.34 17.90 -4.63
N ARG A 105 -6.02 17.77 -4.51
CA ARG A 105 -5.21 16.94 -5.42
C ARG A 105 -5.46 15.45 -5.21
N PHE A 106 -5.67 15.02 -3.95
CA PHE A 106 -6.14 13.66 -3.65
C PHE A 106 -7.56 13.42 -4.18
N LYS A 107 -8.48 14.39 -4.05
CA LYS A 107 -9.85 14.30 -4.60
C LYS A 107 -9.85 14.18 -6.13
N LYS A 108 -8.95 14.89 -6.82
CA LYS A 108 -8.75 14.82 -8.27
C LYS A 108 -8.01 13.55 -8.73
N GLY A 109 -7.44 12.77 -7.81
CA GLY A 109 -6.64 11.58 -8.15
C GLY A 109 -5.24 11.88 -8.71
N GLU A 110 -4.73 13.10 -8.53
CA GLU A 110 -3.35 13.46 -8.91
C GLU A 110 -2.32 12.85 -7.95
N LEU A 111 -2.74 12.64 -6.70
CA LEU A 111 -1.97 12.00 -5.66
C LEU A 111 -2.78 10.83 -5.10
N ALA A 112 -2.08 9.77 -4.72
CA ALA A 112 -2.62 8.66 -3.95
C ALA A 112 -1.67 8.38 -2.80
N TYR A 113 -2.20 7.86 -1.69
CA TYR A 113 -1.38 7.44 -0.56
C TYR A 113 -1.77 6.03 -0.16
N LYS A 114 -0.76 5.20 0.06
CA LYS A 114 -0.95 3.87 0.60
C LYS A 114 0.24 3.51 1.47
N GLU A 115 -0.01 3.16 2.72
CA GLU A 115 1.04 2.69 3.60
C GLU A 115 1.62 1.34 3.11
N THR A 116 2.94 1.21 3.16
CA THR A 116 3.68 0.00 2.79
C THR A 116 4.59 -0.43 3.94
N PRO A 117 5.05 -1.70 3.96
CA PRO A 117 5.98 -2.17 4.99
C PRO A 117 7.27 -1.34 5.07
N LEU A 118 7.75 -0.78 3.95
CA LEU A 118 8.93 0.08 3.91
C LEU A 118 8.64 1.55 4.23
N GLY A 119 7.38 1.99 4.17
CA GLY A 119 7.03 3.41 4.23
C GLY A 119 5.66 3.68 3.61
N ALA A 120 5.65 4.29 2.44
CA ALA A 120 4.43 4.60 1.70
C ALA A 120 4.62 4.49 0.18
N CYS A 121 3.51 4.36 -0.54
CA CYS A 121 3.44 4.33 -1.99
C CYS A 121 2.50 5.44 -2.48
N MET A 122 2.99 6.23 -3.42
CA MET A 122 2.29 7.38 -4.00
C MET A 122 1.75 7.10 -5.41
N THR A 123 1.67 5.83 -5.81
CA THR A 123 1.22 5.43 -7.14
C THR A 123 -0.30 5.53 -7.25
N THR A 124 -0.78 6.25 -8.26
CA THR A 124 -2.21 6.39 -8.60
C THR A 124 -2.71 5.25 -9.49
N SER A 125 -1.80 4.59 -10.21
CA SER A 125 -2.08 3.40 -11.01
C SER A 125 -2.03 2.10 -10.20
N PRO A 126 -2.66 1.01 -10.68
CA PRO A 126 -2.45 -0.33 -10.14
C PRO A 126 -0.95 -0.69 -10.09
N CYS A 127 -0.57 -1.46 -9.07
CA CYS A 127 0.82 -1.88 -8.87
C CYS A 127 1.00 -3.33 -9.32
N ASP A 128 1.76 -3.53 -10.39
CA ASP A 128 2.04 -4.87 -10.94
C ASP A 128 3.04 -5.65 -10.09
N LYS A 129 3.86 -4.94 -9.31
CA LYS A 129 4.87 -5.52 -8.42
C LYS A 129 4.27 -6.19 -7.18
N LYS A 130 2.99 -5.88 -6.85
CA LYS A 130 2.31 -6.40 -5.65
C LYS A 130 2.01 -7.90 -5.74
N LEU A 131 1.86 -8.44 -6.96
CA LEU A 131 1.40 -9.81 -7.18
C LEU A 131 2.31 -10.87 -6.51
N LEU A 132 3.62 -10.62 -6.50
CA LEU A 132 4.62 -11.56 -5.98
C LEU A 132 4.93 -11.37 -4.49
N ARG A 133 4.25 -10.42 -3.80
CA ARG A 133 4.56 -10.04 -2.40
C ARG A 133 6.01 -9.60 -2.17
N LEU A 134 6.75 -9.24 -3.22
CA LEU A 134 8.14 -8.76 -3.11
C LEU A 134 8.13 -7.31 -2.62
N VAL A 135 8.68 -7.10 -1.44
CA VAL A 135 8.79 -5.79 -0.77
C VAL A 135 9.99 -5.02 -1.34
N SER A 136 11.06 -5.71 -1.71
CA SER A 136 12.24 -5.22 -2.42
C SER A 136 11.89 -4.49 -3.71
N ALA A 137 10.80 -4.89 -4.37
CA ALA A 137 10.34 -4.30 -5.61
C ALA A 137 9.97 -2.81 -5.47
N CYS A 138 9.67 -2.35 -4.24
CA CYS A 138 9.45 -0.95 -3.92
C CYS A 138 10.74 -0.12 -3.90
N ILE A 139 11.93 -0.72 -3.71
CA ILE A 139 13.22 -0.04 -3.71
C ILE A 139 13.48 0.67 -5.06
N SER A 140 13.08 0.03 -6.16
CA SER A 140 13.22 0.53 -7.53
C SER A 140 11.98 1.27 -8.04
N CYS A 141 11.00 1.57 -7.19
CA CYS A 141 9.76 2.21 -7.61
C CYS A 141 9.83 3.74 -7.48
N ASP A 142 9.51 4.46 -8.56
CA ASP A 142 9.55 5.93 -8.65
C ASP A 142 8.66 6.66 -7.64
N LYS A 143 7.61 6.00 -7.17
CA LYS A 143 6.58 6.55 -6.27
C LYS A 143 6.72 6.05 -4.84
N ALA A 144 7.83 5.37 -4.50
CA ALA A 144 8.05 4.86 -3.15
C ALA A 144 8.66 5.92 -2.23
N ILE A 145 8.15 5.94 -1.00
CA ILE A 145 8.73 6.60 0.15
C ILE A 145 9.18 5.51 1.11
N ILE A 146 10.44 5.52 1.52
CA ILE A 146 11.07 4.49 2.35
C ILE A 146 11.64 5.14 3.61
N LYS A 147 11.33 4.55 4.76
CA LYS A 147 11.81 4.95 6.08
C LYS A 147 12.84 3.95 6.59
N THR A 148 13.95 4.42 7.16
CA THR A 148 15.03 3.53 7.61
C THR A 148 14.61 2.62 8.76
N SER A 149 13.87 3.16 9.73
CA SER A 149 13.32 2.39 10.85
C SER A 149 12.41 1.25 10.40
N LYS A 150 11.59 1.50 9.36
CA LYS A 150 10.70 0.50 8.78
C LYS A 150 11.47 -0.55 7.97
N LEU A 151 12.48 -0.14 7.20
CA LEU A 151 13.36 -1.06 6.48
C LEU A 151 14.06 -2.04 7.44
N GLU A 152 14.60 -1.55 8.55
CA GLU A 152 15.23 -2.39 9.58
C GLU A 152 14.28 -3.42 10.18
N ARG A 153 13.03 -3.01 10.48
CA ARG A 153 11.99 -3.91 10.97
C ARG A 153 11.63 -4.99 9.95
N VAL A 154 11.54 -4.63 8.67
CA VAL A 154 11.27 -5.59 7.59
C VAL A 154 12.43 -6.57 7.45
N ILE A 155 13.67 -6.11 7.45
CA ILE A 155 14.86 -6.98 7.40
C ILE A 155 14.88 -7.95 8.59
N ALA A 156 14.62 -7.46 9.81
CA ALA A 156 14.58 -8.31 11.00
C ALA A 156 13.51 -9.41 10.89
N ARG A 157 12.31 -9.07 10.41
CA ARG A 157 11.24 -10.06 10.17
C ARG A 157 11.60 -11.04 9.06
N GLN A 158 12.25 -10.57 8.01
CA GLN A 158 12.67 -11.40 6.88
C GLN A 158 13.74 -12.43 7.30
N LYS A 159 14.68 -12.05 8.18
CA LYS A 159 15.67 -12.97 8.75
C LYS A 159 15.01 -14.11 9.53
N VAL A 160 14.04 -13.79 10.39
CA VAL A 160 13.29 -14.80 11.14
C VAL A 160 12.58 -15.77 10.19
N LEU A 161 11.93 -15.26 9.13
CA LEU A 161 11.28 -16.11 8.13
C LEU A 161 12.28 -17.03 7.42
N VAL A 162 13.44 -16.50 7.02
CA VAL A 162 14.50 -17.28 6.37
C VAL A 162 15.03 -18.37 7.31
N ASP A 163 15.26 -18.07 8.58
CA ASP A 163 15.77 -19.04 9.56
C ASP A 163 14.74 -20.14 9.85
N GLU A 164 13.45 -19.79 9.96
CA GLU A 164 12.35 -20.75 10.06
C GLU A 164 12.29 -21.67 8.84
N LEU A 165 12.47 -21.13 7.63
CA LEU A 165 12.45 -21.93 6.39
C LEU A 165 13.67 -22.85 6.30
N LYS A 166 14.87 -22.36 6.65
CA LYS A 166 16.10 -23.17 6.71
C LYS A 166 15.96 -24.37 7.64
N SER A 167 15.34 -24.17 8.81
CA SER A 167 15.15 -25.26 9.78
C SER A 167 14.21 -26.38 9.29
N LYS A 168 13.35 -26.08 8.32
CA LYS A 168 12.36 -27.02 7.77
C LYS A 168 12.88 -27.75 6.53
N ASP A 169 13.38 -27.00 5.55
CA ASP A 169 13.87 -27.54 4.27
C ASP A 169 14.85 -26.57 3.60
N ASP A 170 16.14 -26.93 3.67
CA ASP A 170 17.27 -26.17 3.13
C ASP A 170 17.29 -26.12 1.58
N SER A 171 16.55 -27.00 0.91
CA SER A 171 16.51 -27.07 -0.56
C SER A 171 15.27 -26.41 -1.19
N SER A 172 14.39 -25.84 -0.36
CA SER A 172 13.10 -25.34 -0.81
C SER A 172 13.22 -24.11 -1.74
N ILE A 173 12.35 -24.04 -2.75
CA ILE A 173 12.26 -22.87 -3.64
C ILE A 173 11.83 -21.60 -2.89
N ALA A 174 11.01 -21.77 -1.85
CA ALA A 174 10.58 -20.68 -0.98
C ALA A 174 11.80 -20.04 -0.29
N LEU A 175 12.68 -20.86 0.30
CA LEU A 175 13.90 -20.36 0.93
C LEU A 175 14.78 -19.58 -0.04
N ARG A 176 14.99 -20.09 -1.26
CA ARG A 176 15.79 -19.39 -2.28
C ARG A 176 15.21 -18.03 -2.65
N THR A 177 13.88 -17.94 -2.78
CA THR A 177 13.19 -16.69 -3.12
C THR A 177 13.30 -15.68 -1.97
N GLU A 178 13.06 -16.13 -0.73
CA GLU A 178 13.10 -15.25 0.45
C GLU A 178 14.54 -14.83 0.81
N LEU A 179 15.56 -15.62 0.47
CA LEU A 179 16.97 -15.25 0.56
C LEU A 179 17.34 -14.16 -0.45
N SER A 180 16.89 -14.27 -1.71
CA SER A 180 17.09 -13.23 -2.73
C SER A 180 16.46 -11.91 -2.28
N GLU A 181 15.24 -11.96 -1.74
CA GLU A 181 14.54 -10.80 -1.20
C GLU A 181 15.31 -10.16 -0.04
N LEU A 182 15.85 -10.98 0.87
CA LEU A 182 16.66 -10.50 1.99
C LEU A 182 17.95 -9.81 1.51
N GLU A 183 18.63 -10.40 0.53
CA GLU A 183 19.86 -9.83 -0.06
C GLU A 183 19.59 -8.46 -0.69
N ASP A 184 18.49 -8.32 -1.43
CA ASP A 184 18.09 -7.05 -2.03
C ASP A 184 17.83 -5.97 -0.96
N LEU A 185 17.13 -6.32 0.13
CA LEU A 185 16.86 -5.40 1.25
C LEU A 185 18.15 -4.98 1.98
N GLU A 186 19.06 -5.93 2.26
CA GLU A 186 20.34 -5.65 2.92
C GLU A 186 21.30 -4.85 2.03
N SER A 187 21.31 -5.11 0.71
CA SER A 187 22.08 -4.32 -0.26
C SER A 187 21.61 -2.86 -0.25
N TYR A 188 20.30 -2.63 -0.18
CA TYR A 188 19.72 -1.30 -0.11
C TYR A 188 20.00 -0.60 1.21
N GLN A 189 19.95 -1.33 2.33
CA GLN A 189 20.33 -0.79 3.64
C GLN A 189 21.79 -0.30 3.65
N ARG A 190 22.72 -1.10 3.08
CA ARG A 190 24.12 -0.69 2.91
C ARG A 190 24.26 0.58 2.07
N ARG A 191 23.51 0.67 0.96
CA ARG A 191 23.49 1.86 0.10
C ARG A 191 22.98 3.10 0.85
N ILE A 192 21.94 2.97 1.67
CA ILE A 192 21.44 4.08 2.49
C ILE A 192 22.49 4.52 3.52
N ALA A 193 23.16 3.58 4.20
CA ALA A 193 24.20 3.90 5.17
C ALA A 193 25.34 4.71 4.53
N LEU A 194 25.75 4.36 3.31
CA LEU A 194 26.75 5.13 2.55
C LEU A 194 26.27 6.54 2.18
N LEU A 195 24.98 6.72 1.88
CA LEU A 195 24.42 8.03 1.56
C LEU A 195 24.36 8.93 2.80
N LYS A 196 23.96 8.40 3.95
CA LYS A 196 23.98 9.14 5.23
C LYS A 196 25.38 9.67 5.56
N ASN A 197 26.42 8.88 5.31
CA ASN A 197 27.81 9.29 5.57
C ASN A 197 28.36 10.36 4.61
N LYS A 198 27.68 10.64 3.48
CA LYS A 198 28.09 11.68 2.52
C LYS A 198 27.41 13.03 2.74
N GLU A 199 26.35 13.06 3.54
CA GLU A 199 25.58 14.28 3.86
C GLU A 199 26.05 14.91 5.19
N VAL A 200 27.09 14.35 5.81
CA VAL A 200 27.88 14.90 6.94
C VAL A 200 29.21 15.43 6.40
#